data_AF-A0A7J9GPY5-F1
#
_entry.id   AF-A0A7J9GPY5-F1
#
_cell.length_a   1.000
_cell.length_b   1.000
_cell.length_c   1.000
_cell.angle_alpha   90.00
_cell.angle_beta   90.00
_cell.angle_gamma   90.00
#
_symmetry.space_group_name_H-M   'P 1'
#
loop_
_entity.id
_entity.type
_entity.pdbx_description
1 polymer ?
#
loop_
_entity_poly.entity_id
_entity_poly.type
_entity_poly.pdbx_seq_one_letter_code
_entity_poly.pdbx_strand_id
1 'polypeptide(L)'
;MAEMEGKASENVMKACARTPSVKHCVLTSSLLACIWRDNSQYEFPPLVNHNCWSNESLCVDKKLWYALGKLKAEKVAWKIAEEMSLNLTTICPGLITGHEFSYRNPTATIAYLKGAQEMYANGLLATVDVRRLAEAHVSVFEAMKTTTAFGRYICFDRIIQCEDEAEKLADEIGIPRNKISGNSSDYVFPNCFELSNKKLANLMSRTLRSCYGES
;
A
#
# COMPACT_ATOMS: atom_id res chain seq x y z
N MET A 1 15.45 10.60 -6.22
CA MET A 1 14.37 10.38 -5.23
C MET A 1 14.26 8.91 -4.84
N ALA A 2 14.01 7.97 -5.78
CA ALA A 2 13.83 6.56 -5.46
C ALA A 2 15.04 5.89 -4.77
N GLU A 3 16.28 6.25 -5.16
CA GLU A 3 17.49 5.75 -4.47
C GLU A 3 17.63 6.25 -3.03
N MET A 4 17.13 7.45 -2.75
CA MET A 4 17.16 8.01 -1.40
C MET A 4 16.21 7.26 -0.47
N GLU A 5 15.03 6.85 -0.95
CA GLU A 5 14.12 6.00 -0.17
C GLU A 5 14.72 4.63 0.11
N GLY A 6 15.40 4.03 -0.88
CA GLY A 6 16.14 2.78 -0.70
C GLY A 6 17.22 2.88 0.39
N LYS A 7 18.06 3.93 0.34
CA LYS A 7 19.11 4.17 1.35
C LYS A 7 18.53 4.46 2.74
N ALA A 8 17.43 5.20 2.82
CA ALA A 8 16.77 5.48 4.09
C ALA A 8 16.25 4.18 4.73
N SER A 9 15.60 3.33 3.93
CA SER A 9 15.15 2.00 4.35
C SER A 9 16.33 1.14 4.81
N GLU A 10 17.41 1.10 4.03
CA GLU A 10 18.63 0.36 4.37
C GLU A 10 19.20 0.76 5.73
N ASN A 11 19.31 2.06 5.99
CA ASN A 11 19.88 2.57 7.22
C ASN A 11 19.05 2.16 8.45
N VAL A 12 17.73 2.30 8.37
CA VAL A 12 16.81 1.90 9.46
C VAL A 12 16.87 0.40 9.69
N MET A 13 16.83 -0.40 8.62
CA MET A 13 16.82 -1.86 8.72
C MET A 13 18.13 -2.40 9.29
N LYS A 14 19.28 -1.85 8.89
CA LYS A 14 20.59 -2.16 9.49
C LYS A 14 20.67 -1.76 10.95
N ALA A 15 20.10 -0.61 11.33
CA ALA A 15 20.06 -0.17 12.73
C ALA A 15 19.21 -1.11 13.58
N CYS A 16 18.01 -1.48 13.11
CA CYS A 16 17.14 -2.45 13.76
C CYS A 16 17.83 -3.81 13.94
N ALA A 17 18.45 -4.33 12.88
CA ALA A 17 19.11 -5.63 12.91
C ALA A 17 20.34 -5.67 13.85
N ARG A 18 21.02 -4.55 14.05
CA ARG A 18 22.14 -4.44 15.00
C ARG A 18 21.70 -4.23 16.45
N THR A 19 20.41 -4.01 16.70
CA THR A 19 19.90 -3.65 18.02
C THR A 19 19.23 -4.87 18.67
N PRO A 20 19.83 -5.51 19.69
CA PRO A 20 19.34 -6.79 20.22
C PRO A 20 17.93 -6.74 20.83
N SER A 21 17.47 -5.56 21.26
CA SER A 21 16.12 -5.36 21.81
C SER A 21 15.03 -5.28 20.73
N VAL A 22 15.39 -5.06 19.46
CA VAL A 22 14.43 -5.03 18.35
C VAL A 22 14.17 -6.46 17.89
N LYS A 23 12.96 -6.96 18.14
CA LYS A 23 12.55 -8.33 17.78
C LYS A 23 11.70 -8.42 16.53
N HIS A 24 10.90 -7.39 16.28
CA HIS A 24 9.92 -7.34 15.19
C HIS A 24 9.95 -5.95 14.56
N CYS A 25 9.90 -5.89 13.24
CA CYS A 25 9.82 -4.65 12.48
C CYS A 25 8.58 -4.67 11.60
N VAL A 26 7.76 -3.62 11.70
CA VAL A 26 6.67 -3.37 10.75
C VAL A 26 7.05 -2.16 9.91
N LEU A 27 7.15 -2.36 8.60
CA LEU A 27 7.49 -1.32 7.63
C LEU A 27 6.25 -0.87 6.85
N THR A 28 6.02 0.44 6.79
CA THR A 28 5.01 1.02 5.92
C THR A 28 5.56 1.15 4.49
N SER A 29 5.12 0.26 3.60
CA SER A 29 5.34 0.33 2.16
C SER A 29 4.20 1.13 1.50
N SER A 30 3.72 0.69 0.34
CA SER A 30 2.58 1.28 -0.37
C SER A 30 1.96 0.24 -1.30
N LEU A 31 0.67 0.37 -1.57
CA LEU A 31 -0.03 -0.36 -2.63
C LEU A 31 0.66 -0.17 -4.00
N LEU A 32 1.31 0.98 -4.21
CA LEU A 32 2.09 1.26 -5.41
C LEU A 32 3.30 0.32 -5.60
N ALA A 33 3.74 -0.40 -4.56
CA ALA A 33 4.74 -1.45 -4.69
C ALA A 33 4.13 -2.78 -5.19
N CYS A 34 2.81 -2.87 -5.37
CA CYS A 34 2.08 -4.10 -5.74
C CYS A 34 1.38 -4.03 -7.10
N ILE A 35 0.94 -2.85 -7.54
CA ILE A 35 -0.05 -2.71 -8.63
C ILE A 35 0.53 -2.47 -10.04
N TRP A 36 1.73 -1.88 -10.16
CA TRP A 36 2.30 -1.50 -11.45
C TRP A 36 3.00 -2.67 -12.11
N ARG A 37 2.25 -3.51 -12.82
CA ARG A 37 2.78 -4.72 -13.47
C ARG A 37 2.28 -4.84 -14.92
N ASP A 38 3.04 -5.56 -15.74
CA ASP A 38 2.58 -5.96 -17.08
C ASP A 38 1.61 -7.14 -16.93
N ASN A 39 0.44 -7.03 -17.56
CA ASN A 39 -0.66 -7.98 -17.39
C ASN A 39 -1.00 -8.77 -18.65
N SER A 40 -0.11 -8.75 -19.64
CA SER A 40 -0.23 -9.52 -20.88
C SER A 40 -0.31 -11.05 -20.69
N GLN A 41 -0.18 -11.58 -19.47
CA GLN A 41 -0.04 -13.02 -19.18
C GLN A 41 -1.00 -13.60 -18.11
N TYR A 42 -1.98 -12.86 -17.59
CA TYR A 42 -2.84 -13.32 -16.48
C TYR A 42 -4.29 -13.63 -16.88
N GLU A 43 -4.92 -14.56 -16.13
CA GLU A 43 -6.35 -14.87 -16.19
C GLU A 43 -7.22 -13.65 -15.83
N PHE A 44 -8.44 -13.59 -16.40
CA PHE A 44 -9.38 -12.46 -16.23
C PHE A 44 -10.48 -12.76 -15.20
N PRO A 45 -10.76 -11.85 -14.24
CA PRO A 45 -10.03 -10.63 -13.94
C PRO A 45 -8.71 -10.90 -13.20
N PRO A 46 -7.64 -10.16 -13.51
CA PRO A 46 -6.36 -10.34 -12.84
C PRO A 46 -6.42 -9.95 -11.35
N LEU A 47 -6.10 -10.90 -10.46
CA LEU A 47 -6.04 -10.69 -9.01
C LEU A 47 -4.76 -9.93 -8.60
N VAL A 48 -4.92 -8.90 -7.78
CA VAL A 48 -3.84 -8.22 -7.04
C VAL A 48 -3.99 -8.49 -5.56
N ASN A 49 -2.95 -9.11 -4.98
CA ASN A 49 -2.89 -9.41 -3.56
C ASN A 49 -1.49 -9.14 -3.01
N HIS A 50 -1.26 -9.50 -1.74
CA HIS A 50 0.00 -9.27 -1.02
C HIS A 50 1.25 -9.93 -1.65
N ASN A 51 1.09 -10.91 -2.54
CA ASN A 51 2.21 -11.56 -3.23
C ASN A 51 2.65 -10.81 -4.49
N CYS A 52 1.87 -9.83 -4.95
CA CYS A 52 2.13 -9.11 -6.19
C CYS A 52 3.18 -8.02 -5.98
N TRP A 53 4.13 -7.92 -6.90
CA TRP A 53 5.14 -6.87 -6.92
C TRP A 53 5.03 -6.03 -8.18
N SER A 54 5.28 -4.73 -8.04
CA SER A 54 5.39 -3.82 -9.17
C SER A 54 6.71 -4.03 -9.92
N ASN A 55 6.69 -3.72 -11.21
CA ASN A 55 7.84 -3.76 -12.09
C ASN A 55 8.56 -2.40 -12.07
N GLU A 56 9.87 -2.43 -11.81
CA GLU A 56 10.71 -1.23 -11.77
C GLU A 56 10.82 -0.53 -13.12
N SER A 57 10.98 -1.27 -14.22
CA SER A 57 11.07 -0.68 -15.57
C SER A 57 9.77 0.02 -15.93
N LEU A 58 8.62 -0.60 -15.65
CA LEU A 58 7.32 0.03 -15.88
C LEU A 58 7.16 1.33 -15.08
N CYS A 59 7.60 1.35 -13.82
CA CYS A 59 7.59 2.56 -13.01
C CYS A 59 8.49 3.65 -13.59
N VAL A 60 9.66 3.30 -14.15
CA VAL A 60 10.57 4.25 -14.80
C VAL A 60 9.96 4.79 -16.10
N ASP A 61 9.45 3.91 -16.96
CA ASP A 61 8.88 4.25 -18.26
C ASP A 61 7.69 5.20 -18.12
N LYS A 62 6.82 4.93 -17.13
CA LYS A 62 5.67 5.77 -16.79
C LYS A 62 6.01 6.97 -15.89
N LYS A 63 7.30 7.16 -15.54
CA LYS A 63 7.78 8.25 -14.65
C LYS A 63 7.09 8.28 -13.28
N LEU A 64 6.73 7.11 -12.76
CA LEU A 64 6.09 6.89 -11.46
C LEU A 64 7.15 6.83 -10.35
N TRP A 65 7.89 7.92 -10.17
CA TRP A 65 9.06 7.98 -9.28
C TRP A 65 8.76 7.65 -7.82
N TYR A 66 7.56 8.00 -7.34
CA TYR A 66 7.13 7.68 -5.98
C TYR A 66 6.84 6.19 -5.80
N ALA A 67 6.15 5.56 -6.77
CA ALA A 67 5.95 4.11 -6.79
C ALA A 67 7.29 3.36 -6.82
N LEU A 68 8.22 3.82 -7.67
CA LEU A 68 9.57 3.26 -7.76
C LEU A 68 10.33 3.38 -6.43
N GLY A 69 10.20 4.52 -5.74
CA GLY A 69 10.79 4.74 -4.41
C GLY A 69 10.29 3.73 -3.38
N LYS A 70 8.96 3.61 -3.26
CA LYS A 70 8.32 2.65 -2.35
C LYS A 70 8.69 1.20 -2.66
N LEU A 71 8.70 0.84 -3.93
CA LEU A 71 9.11 -0.48 -4.40
C LEU A 71 10.56 -0.79 -4.02
N LYS A 72 11.49 0.13 -4.28
CA LYS A 72 12.91 -0.06 -3.95
C LYS A 72 13.16 -0.11 -2.45
N ALA A 73 12.52 0.78 -1.69
CA ALA A 73 12.61 0.80 -0.23
C ALA A 73 12.14 -0.52 0.39
N GLU A 74 11.03 -1.08 -0.10
CA GLU A 74 10.50 -2.36 0.37
C GLU A 74 11.42 -3.53 0.01
N LYS A 75 11.91 -3.61 -1.22
CA LYS A 75 12.85 -4.66 -1.65
C LYS A 75 14.14 -4.66 -0.84
N VAL A 76 14.71 -3.47 -0.59
CA VAL A 76 15.91 -3.32 0.22
C VAL A 76 15.67 -3.76 1.66
N ALA A 77 14.51 -3.43 2.23
CA ALA A 77 14.16 -3.88 3.57
C ALA A 77 14.07 -5.39 3.70
N TRP A 78 13.38 -6.05 2.75
CA TRP A 78 13.29 -7.51 2.72
C TRP A 78 14.65 -8.17 2.58
N LYS A 79 15.50 -7.66 1.67
CA LYS A 79 16.86 -8.17 1.50
C LYS A 79 17.66 -8.14 2.81
N ILE A 80 17.66 -7.00 3.51
CA ILE A 80 18.39 -6.86 4.79
C ILE A 80 17.75 -7.73 5.87
N ALA A 81 16.43 -7.84 5.89
CA ALA A 81 15.73 -8.68 6.85
C ALA A 81 16.09 -10.15 6.70
N GLU A 82 16.17 -10.65 5.46
CA GLU A 82 16.63 -12.00 5.14
C GLU A 82 18.10 -12.20 5.51
N GLU A 83 18.99 -11.29 5.08
CA GLU A 83 20.43 -11.38 5.34
C GLU A 83 20.78 -11.34 6.84
N MET A 84 20.02 -10.56 7.63
CA MET A 84 20.29 -10.35 9.06
C MET A 84 19.31 -11.08 9.97
N SER A 85 18.46 -11.96 9.43
CA SER A 85 17.44 -12.72 10.19
C SER A 85 16.53 -11.85 11.06
N LEU A 86 16.16 -10.67 10.56
CA LEU A 86 15.25 -9.75 11.25
C LEU A 86 13.80 -10.10 10.90
N ASN A 87 12.95 -10.26 11.91
CA ASN A 87 11.53 -10.52 11.68
C ASN A 87 10.84 -9.25 11.15
N LEU A 88 10.66 -9.18 9.83
CA LEU A 88 10.02 -8.09 9.12
C LEU A 88 8.62 -8.47 8.66
N THR A 89 7.69 -7.52 8.75
CA THR A 89 6.42 -7.55 8.05
C THR A 89 6.18 -6.18 7.40
N THR A 90 5.58 -6.16 6.21
CA THR A 90 5.27 -4.91 5.52
C THR A 90 3.76 -4.70 5.39
N ILE A 91 3.33 -3.45 5.51
CA ILE A 91 1.96 -3.01 5.23
C ILE A 91 2.01 -2.10 3.99
N CYS A 92 1.21 -2.45 2.99
CA CYS A 92 1.08 -1.77 1.71
C CYS A 92 -0.27 -1.04 1.68
N PRO A 93 -0.36 0.18 2.27
CA PRO A 93 -1.58 0.95 2.26
C PRO A 93 -1.94 1.48 0.87
N GLY A 94 -3.23 1.61 0.61
CA GLY A 94 -3.75 2.49 -0.44
C GLY A 94 -3.44 3.97 -0.16
N LEU A 95 -4.12 4.87 -0.86
CA LEU A 95 -4.02 6.29 -0.60
C LEU A 95 -4.55 6.60 0.80
N ILE A 96 -3.71 7.19 1.64
CA ILE A 96 -4.09 7.49 3.02
C ILE A 96 -5.00 8.73 3.03
N THR A 97 -6.18 8.59 3.60
CA THR A 97 -7.20 9.62 3.76
C THR A 97 -7.50 9.86 5.24
N GLY A 98 -8.39 10.81 5.53
CA GLY A 98 -8.80 11.16 6.88
C GLY A 98 -8.59 12.64 7.20
N HIS A 99 -9.23 13.09 8.28
CA HIS A 99 -9.31 14.50 8.65
C HIS A 99 -7.92 15.19 8.65
N GLU A 100 -7.76 16.19 7.78
CA GLU A 100 -6.52 16.97 7.56
C GLU A 100 -5.28 16.18 7.08
N PHE A 101 -5.37 14.86 6.82
CA PHE A 101 -4.19 14.07 6.49
C PHE A 101 -3.51 14.57 5.22
N SER A 102 -4.30 14.76 4.16
CA SER A 102 -3.85 15.26 2.86
C SER A 102 -3.28 16.68 2.94
N TYR A 103 -3.83 17.53 3.80
CA TYR A 103 -3.34 18.89 4.03
C TYR A 103 -2.00 18.91 4.78
N ARG A 104 -1.78 17.97 5.71
CA ARG A 104 -0.51 17.81 6.45
C ARG A 104 0.56 17.09 5.64
N ASN A 105 0.18 16.26 4.67
CA ASN A 105 1.10 15.47 3.84
C ASN A 105 0.91 15.67 2.33
N PRO A 106 0.79 16.92 1.83
CA PRO A 106 0.34 17.18 0.47
C PRO A 106 1.30 16.61 -0.58
N THR A 107 2.61 16.67 -0.33
CA THR A 107 3.63 16.16 -1.26
C THR A 107 3.50 14.66 -1.47
N ALA A 108 3.31 13.87 -0.42
CA ALA A 108 3.19 12.42 -0.52
C ALA A 108 1.86 12.02 -1.17
N THR A 109 0.76 12.67 -0.80
CA THR A 109 -0.57 12.47 -1.39
C THR A 109 -0.56 12.77 -2.90
N ILE A 110 -0.04 13.93 -3.31
CA ILE A 110 0.05 14.31 -4.72
C ILE A 110 0.99 13.37 -5.50
N ALA A 111 2.10 12.95 -4.90
CA ALA A 111 3.03 12.02 -5.53
C ALA A 111 2.42 10.63 -5.74
N TYR A 112 1.60 10.14 -4.79
CA TYR A 112 0.84 8.89 -4.93
C TYR A 112 -0.10 8.95 -6.14
N LEU A 113 -0.76 10.10 -6.35
CA LEU A 113 -1.77 10.29 -7.39
C LEU A 113 -1.22 10.50 -8.81
N LYS A 114 0.11 10.44 -9.03
CA LYS A 114 0.70 10.62 -10.37
C LYS A 114 0.24 9.59 -11.42
N GLY A 115 -0.32 8.46 -11.00
CA GLY A 115 -0.94 7.45 -11.87
C GLY A 115 -2.44 7.23 -11.61
N ALA A 116 -3.12 8.20 -10.98
CA ALA A 116 -4.48 8.00 -10.47
C ALA A 116 -5.51 7.62 -11.54
N GLN A 117 -5.46 8.21 -12.73
CA GLN A 117 -6.37 7.88 -13.84
C GLN A 117 -6.28 6.41 -14.25
N GLU A 118 -5.07 5.88 -14.35
CA GLU A 118 -4.87 4.46 -14.70
C GLU A 118 -5.26 3.55 -13.53
N MET A 119 -4.94 3.94 -12.29
CA MET A 119 -5.39 3.20 -11.10
C MET A 119 -6.92 3.15 -11.03
N TYR A 120 -7.61 4.25 -11.29
CA TYR A 120 -9.06 4.36 -11.30
C TYR A 120 -9.66 3.49 -12.42
N ALA A 121 -9.18 3.63 -13.65
CA ALA A 121 -9.65 2.85 -14.80
C ALA A 121 -9.45 1.33 -14.63
N ASN A 122 -8.44 0.92 -13.85
CA ASN A 122 -8.15 -0.48 -13.56
C ASN A 122 -8.83 -1.00 -12.27
N GLY A 123 -9.56 -0.16 -11.53
CA GLY A 123 -10.15 -0.53 -10.23
C GLY A 123 -9.12 -0.79 -9.12
N LEU A 124 -7.96 -0.17 -9.22
CA LEU A 124 -6.82 -0.30 -8.29
C LEU A 124 -6.60 0.96 -7.44
N LEU A 125 -7.36 2.03 -7.67
CA LEU A 125 -7.32 3.21 -6.82
C LEU A 125 -8.08 2.93 -5.52
N ALA A 126 -7.34 2.55 -4.47
CA ALA A 126 -7.90 2.29 -3.15
C ALA A 126 -7.45 3.33 -2.13
N THR A 127 -8.29 3.55 -1.11
CA THR A 127 -8.04 4.48 0.01
C THR A 127 -8.04 3.75 1.35
N VAL A 128 -7.43 4.38 2.36
CA VAL A 128 -7.44 3.91 3.74
C VAL A 128 -7.47 5.09 4.70
N ASP A 129 -8.41 5.10 5.64
CA ASP A 129 -8.40 6.08 6.72
C ASP A 129 -7.14 5.90 7.60
N VAL A 130 -6.49 7.00 7.95
CA VAL A 130 -5.25 7.01 8.75
C VAL A 130 -5.39 6.26 10.08
N ARG A 131 -6.56 6.30 10.73
CA ARG A 131 -6.79 5.60 12.00
C ARG A 131 -6.85 4.09 11.77
N ARG A 132 -7.56 3.66 10.74
CA ARG A 132 -7.61 2.25 10.33
C ARG A 132 -6.22 1.73 9.95
N LEU A 133 -5.41 2.54 9.28
CA LEU A 133 -4.03 2.18 8.99
C LEU A 133 -3.20 2.02 10.26
N ALA A 134 -3.36 2.89 11.26
CA ALA A 134 -2.69 2.76 12.55
C ALA A 134 -3.11 1.49 13.29
N GLU A 135 -4.41 1.18 13.33
CA GLU A 135 -4.95 -0.07 13.90
C GLU A 135 -4.38 -1.31 13.21
N ALA A 136 -4.22 -1.27 11.88
CA ALA A 136 -3.61 -2.35 11.13
C ALA A 136 -2.14 -2.57 11.52
N HIS A 137 -1.36 -1.49 11.72
CA HIS A 137 0.03 -1.61 12.18
C HIS A 137 0.12 -2.25 13.57
N VAL A 138 -0.72 -1.82 14.51
CA VAL A 138 -0.77 -2.40 15.86
C VAL A 138 -1.17 -3.87 15.79
N SER A 139 -2.25 -4.19 15.07
CA SER A 139 -2.76 -5.57 14.94
C SER A 139 -1.72 -6.51 14.34
N VAL A 140 -1.03 -6.07 13.29
CA VAL A 140 0.04 -6.84 12.65
C VAL A 140 1.21 -7.02 13.61
N PHE A 141 1.65 -5.97 14.30
CA PHE A 141 2.76 -6.06 15.25
C PHE A 141 2.45 -7.03 16.40
N GLU A 142 1.26 -6.98 16.99
CA GLU A 142 0.85 -7.91 18.04
C GLU A 142 0.79 -9.36 17.51
N ALA A 143 0.27 -9.57 16.30
CA ALA A 143 0.22 -10.89 15.67
C ALA A 143 1.61 -11.42 15.27
N MET A 144 2.61 -10.56 15.07
CA MET A 144 4.01 -10.99 14.86
C MET A 144 4.59 -11.63 16.12
N LYS A 145 4.19 -11.17 17.32
CA LYS A 145 4.66 -11.73 18.60
C LYS A 145 4.17 -13.17 18.80
N THR A 146 3.01 -13.51 18.26
CA THR A 146 2.43 -14.86 18.30
C THR A 146 2.76 -15.69 17.05
N THR A 147 3.68 -15.21 16.19
CA THR A 147 4.11 -15.87 14.94
C THR A 147 2.96 -16.10 13.95
N THR A 148 1.87 -15.37 14.07
CA THR A 148 0.70 -15.48 13.17
C THR A 148 0.70 -14.44 12.05
N ALA A 149 1.59 -13.44 12.12
CA ALA A 149 1.80 -12.46 11.07
C ALA A 149 3.21 -12.51 10.47
N PHE A 150 3.26 -12.58 9.14
CA PHE A 150 4.50 -12.56 8.36
C PHE A 150 4.27 -12.04 6.94
N GLY A 151 5.34 -11.67 6.25
CA GLY A 151 5.29 -11.26 4.86
C GLY A 151 4.66 -9.87 4.67
N ARG A 152 3.85 -9.73 3.63
CA ARG A 152 3.25 -8.45 3.21
C ARG A 152 1.74 -8.43 3.49
N TYR A 153 1.17 -7.26 3.70
CA TYR A 153 -0.27 -7.03 3.88
C TYR A 153 -0.73 -5.84 3.06
N ILE A 154 -1.76 -6.00 2.23
CA ILE A 154 -2.42 -4.86 1.58
C ILE A 154 -3.46 -4.27 2.54
N CYS A 155 -3.49 -2.94 2.68
CA CYS A 155 -4.37 -2.23 3.58
C CYS A 155 -5.19 -1.16 2.83
N PHE A 156 -6.49 -1.39 2.72
CA PHE A 156 -7.46 -0.41 2.21
C PHE A 156 -8.82 -0.67 2.86
N ASP A 157 -9.70 0.34 2.85
CA ASP A 157 -11.10 0.20 3.24
C ASP A 157 -12.07 0.43 2.07
N ARG A 158 -11.69 1.24 1.08
CA ARG A 158 -12.52 1.53 -0.09
C ARG A 158 -11.71 1.48 -1.37
N ILE A 159 -12.34 1.00 -2.44
CA ILE A 159 -11.84 1.12 -3.82
C ILE A 159 -12.71 2.19 -4.48
N ILE A 160 -12.10 3.15 -5.14
CA ILE A 160 -12.81 4.23 -5.85
C ILE A 160 -13.25 3.68 -7.21
N GLN A 161 -14.55 3.50 -7.39
CA GLN A 161 -15.10 2.81 -8.57
C GLN A 161 -16.06 3.67 -9.39
N CYS A 162 -16.63 4.73 -8.80
CA CYS A 162 -17.56 5.61 -9.51
C CYS A 162 -17.15 7.08 -9.46
N GLU A 163 -17.80 7.88 -10.31
CA GLU A 163 -17.48 9.30 -10.46
C GLU A 163 -17.72 10.09 -9.16
N ASP A 164 -18.83 9.79 -8.45
CA ASP A 164 -19.17 10.43 -7.18
C ASP A 164 -18.11 10.19 -6.10
N GLU A 165 -17.51 9.00 -6.06
CA GLU A 165 -16.43 8.68 -5.13
C GLU A 165 -15.13 9.39 -5.51
N ALA A 166 -14.84 9.48 -6.81
CA ALA A 166 -13.69 10.21 -7.32
C ALA A 166 -13.82 11.73 -7.05
N GLU A 167 -15.02 12.29 -7.16
CA GLU A 167 -15.30 13.69 -6.84
C GLU A 167 -15.11 13.97 -5.34
N LYS A 168 -15.71 13.16 -4.47
CA LYS A 168 -15.51 13.29 -3.01
C LYS A 168 -14.04 13.20 -2.61
N LEU A 169 -13.29 12.28 -3.22
CA LEU A 169 -11.86 12.16 -2.96
C LEU A 169 -11.07 13.37 -3.46
N ALA A 170 -11.42 13.91 -4.62
CA ALA A 170 -10.82 15.12 -5.17
C ALA A 170 -11.05 16.33 -4.25
N ASP A 171 -12.27 16.50 -3.75
CA ASP A 171 -12.63 17.56 -2.80
C ASP A 171 -11.88 17.42 -1.47
N GLU A 172 -11.81 16.21 -0.92
CA GLU A 172 -11.06 15.93 0.32
C GLU A 172 -9.58 16.29 0.19
N ILE A 173 -8.99 16.05 -0.98
CA ILE A 173 -7.56 16.29 -1.25
C ILE A 173 -7.30 17.73 -1.71
N GLY A 174 -8.32 18.43 -2.22
CA GLY A 174 -8.19 19.76 -2.79
C GLY A 174 -7.55 19.76 -4.19
N ILE A 175 -7.87 18.76 -5.02
CA ILE A 175 -7.39 18.67 -6.41
C ILE A 175 -8.54 18.53 -7.40
N PRO A 176 -8.36 18.88 -8.68
CA PRO A 176 -9.39 18.67 -9.69
C PRO A 176 -9.73 17.18 -9.89
N ARG A 177 -11.01 16.82 -9.92
CA ARG A 177 -11.54 15.47 -10.18
C ARG A 177 -10.92 14.80 -11.40
N ASN A 178 -10.70 15.54 -12.49
CA ASN A 178 -10.10 14.99 -13.71
C ASN A 178 -8.67 14.46 -13.51
N LYS A 179 -7.95 14.85 -12.45
CA LYS A 179 -6.66 14.26 -12.08
C LYS A 179 -6.82 12.83 -11.52
N ILE A 180 -8.01 12.47 -11.04
CA ILE A 180 -8.34 11.16 -10.49
C ILE A 180 -8.97 10.28 -11.56
N SER A 181 -10.09 10.68 -12.16
CA SER A 181 -10.90 9.81 -13.03
C SER A 181 -10.81 10.13 -14.53
N GLY A 182 -10.08 11.18 -14.92
CA GLY A 182 -10.03 11.64 -16.32
C GLY A 182 -11.28 12.43 -16.74
N ASN A 183 -11.39 12.74 -18.04
CA ASN A 183 -12.45 13.58 -18.61
C ASN A 183 -13.58 12.78 -19.30
N SER A 184 -13.43 11.46 -19.48
CA SER A 184 -14.35 10.65 -20.28
C SER A 184 -15.32 9.88 -19.38
N SER A 185 -16.63 10.03 -19.63
CA SER A 185 -17.73 9.30 -18.98
C SER A 185 -17.80 7.82 -19.37
N ASP A 186 -17.04 7.40 -20.39
CA ASP A 186 -17.25 6.15 -21.11
C ASP A 186 -16.19 5.09 -20.80
N TYR A 187 -15.83 4.91 -19.53
CA TYR A 187 -15.04 3.74 -19.14
C TYR A 187 -15.99 2.57 -18.83
N VAL A 188 -16.40 1.86 -19.88
CA VAL A 188 -16.72 0.44 -19.73
C VAL A 188 -15.44 -0.21 -19.23
N PHE A 189 -15.39 -0.68 -17.98
CA PHE A 189 -14.24 -1.33 -17.35
C PHE A 189 -14.02 -2.72 -17.97
N PRO A 190 -13.25 -2.90 -19.06
CA PRO A 190 -13.26 -4.17 -19.77
C PRO A 190 -12.46 -5.21 -18.98
N ASN A 191 -11.55 -4.75 -18.10
CA ASN A 191 -10.54 -5.55 -17.41
C ASN A 191 -10.26 -5.02 -15.99
N CYS A 192 -11.30 -4.85 -15.16
CA CYS A 192 -11.11 -4.40 -13.77
C CYS A 192 -10.33 -5.46 -12.99
N PHE A 193 -9.25 -5.08 -12.31
CA PHE A 193 -8.51 -5.98 -11.43
C PHE A 193 -9.36 -6.29 -10.19
N GLU A 194 -9.22 -7.49 -9.63
CA GLU A 194 -9.69 -7.76 -8.28
C GLU A 194 -8.56 -7.39 -7.29
N LEU A 195 -8.78 -6.36 -6.46
CA LEU A 195 -7.84 -6.01 -5.39
C LEU A 195 -8.23 -6.69 -4.08
N SER A 196 -7.31 -7.40 -3.43
CA SER A 196 -7.59 -8.20 -2.24
C SER A 196 -6.74 -7.80 -1.02
N ASN A 197 -7.42 -7.40 0.06
CA ASN A 197 -6.87 -7.23 1.41
C ASN A 197 -7.28 -8.38 2.37
N LYS A 198 -7.80 -9.51 1.84
CA LYS A 198 -8.36 -10.62 2.64
C LYS A 198 -7.42 -11.09 3.76
N LYS A 199 -6.10 -11.12 3.50
CA LYS A 199 -5.08 -11.50 4.49
C LYS A 199 -5.10 -10.60 5.73
N LEU A 200 -5.19 -9.28 5.54
CA LEU A 200 -5.23 -8.32 6.65
C LEU A 200 -6.59 -8.35 7.36
N ALA A 201 -7.69 -8.43 6.61
CA ALA A 201 -9.04 -8.52 7.18
C ALA A 201 -9.21 -9.76 8.08
N ASN A 202 -8.68 -10.90 7.64
CA ASN A 202 -8.68 -12.15 8.43
C ASN A 202 -7.83 -12.03 9.70
N LEU A 203 -6.71 -11.30 9.65
CA LEU A 203 -5.88 -11.07 10.83
C LEU A 203 -6.61 -10.17 11.84
N MET A 204 -7.11 -9.02 11.40
CA MET A 204 -7.74 -8.04 12.29
C MET A 204 -9.05 -8.56 12.91
N SER A 205 -9.82 -9.37 12.17
CA SER A 205 -11.05 -10.00 12.71
C SER A 205 -10.76 -11.05 13.79
N ARG A 206 -9.61 -11.74 13.73
CA ARG A 206 -9.17 -12.67 14.79
C ARG A 206 -8.71 -11.92 16.03
N THR A 207 -7.99 -10.82 15.87
CA THR A 207 -7.56 -9.97 16.99
C THR A 207 -8.76 -9.44 17.77
N LEU A 208 -9.79 -8.94 17.07
CA LEU A 208 -11.02 -8.48 17.72
C LEU A 208 -11.70 -9.57 18.55
N ARG A 209 -11.79 -10.81 18.06
CA ARG A 209 -12.38 -11.93 18.82
C ARG A 209 -11.57 -12.29 20.06
N SER A 210 -10.24 -12.17 20.02
CA SER A 210 -9.38 -12.42 21.18
C SER A 210 -9.64 -11.42 22.31
N CYS A 211 -9.86 -10.14 21.98
CA CYS A 211 -10.11 -9.10 22.98
C CYS A 211 -11.47 -9.24 23.70
N TYR A 212 -12.48 -9.82 23.06
CA TYR A 212 -13.80 -10.06 23.68
C TYR A 212 -13.90 -11.40 24.42
N GLY A 213 -12.90 -12.28 24.30
CA GLY A 213 -12.87 -13.59 24.98
C GLY A 213 -12.21 -13.56 26.36
N GLU A 214 -11.62 -12.41 26.75
CA GLU A 214 -10.90 -12.22 28.02
C GLU A 214 -11.62 -11.22 28.95
N SER A 215 -12.95 -11.08 28.82
CA SER A 215 -13.81 -10.25 29.70
C SER A 215 -14.62 -11.09 30.67
#